data_AF-A0A2U1VZY5-F1
#
_entry.id   AF-A0A2U1VZY5-F1
#
_cell.length_a   1.000
_cell.length_b   1.000
_cell.length_c   1.000
_cell.angle_alpha   90.00
_cell.angle_beta   90.00
_cell.angle_gamma   90.00
#
_symmetry.space_group_name_H-M   'P 1'
#
loop_
_entity.id
_entity.type
_entity.pdbx_description
1 polymer ?
#
loop_
_entity_poly.entity_id
_entity_poly.type
_entity_poly.pdbx_seq_one_letter_code
_entity_poly.pdbx_strand_id
1 'polypeptide(L)'
;MKEFFNKAALWTSRQAGRVSTFVVAVLVIVVWAVSGPMFGFSDTWQLVINTGTTIVTFLMVFLIQNTQNRDTQAIQIKLDELIRVTNEARNGLINLEDAPEDTLQEVKEEFAKVKESAIGERLEDVEEELDQSQEEIAHVKRHLEEMRRRTG
;
A
#
# COMPACT_ATOMS: atom_id res chain seq x y z
N MET A 1 -29.56 -2.66 -16.31
CA MET A 1 -28.19 -2.38 -16.79
C MET A 1 -27.13 -2.61 -15.71
N LYS A 2 -27.22 -1.97 -14.52
CA LYS A 2 -26.29 -2.18 -13.38
C LYS A 2 -26.16 -3.64 -12.93
N GLU A 3 -27.26 -4.41 -12.91
CA GLU A 3 -27.21 -5.82 -12.51
C GLU A 3 -26.50 -6.75 -13.51
N PHE A 4 -26.63 -6.48 -14.81
CA PHE A 4 -25.96 -7.29 -15.84
C PHE A 4 -24.45 -7.00 -15.85
N PHE A 5 -24.08 -5.72 -15.69
CA PHE A 5 -22.68 -5.31 -15.54
C PHE A 5 -22.05 -5.89 -14.26
N ASN A 6 -22.76 -5.84 -13.12
CA ASN A 6 -22.29 -6.43 -11.88
C ASN A 6 -22.18 -7.97 -11.96
N LYS A 7 -23.13 -8.65 -12.60
CA LYS A 7 -23.05 -10.11 -12.82
C LYS A 7 -21.93 -10.48 -13.78
N ALA A 8 -21.74 -9.74 -14.87
CA ALA A 8 -20.63 -9.94 -15.80
C ALA A 8 -19.27 -9.67 -15.12
N ALA A 9 -19.15 -8.57 -14.36
CA ALA A 9 -17.94 -8.24 -13.61
C ALA A 9 -17.61 -9.29 -12.54
N LEU A 10 -18.60 -9.78 -11.78
CA LEU A 10 -18.43 -10.85 -10.79
C LEU A 10 -18.09 -12.20 -11.44
N TRP A 11 -18.70 -12.53 -12.59
CA TRP A 11 -18.41 -13.76 -13.32
C TRP A 11 -17.00 -13.72 -13.94
N THR A 12 -16.64 -12.59 -14.58
CA THR A 12 -15.31 -12.39 -15.15
C THR A 12 -14.23 -12.33 -14.07
N SER A 13 -14.47 -11.68 -12.93
CA SER A 13 -13.53 -11.66 -11.79
C SER A 13 -13.33 -13.06 -11.19
N ARG A 14 -14.40 -13.84 -11.00
CA ARG A 14 -14.30 -15.24 -10.51
C ARG A 14 -13.60 -16.17 -11.50
N GLN A 15 -13.74 -15.95 -12.80
CA GLN A 15 -13.04 -16.75 -13.81
C GLN A 15 -11.61 -16.29 -14.04
N ALA A 16 -11.30 -14.99 -14.04
CA ALA A 16 -9.94 -14.48 -14.22
C ALA A 16 -8.95 -15.04 -13.18
N GLY A 17 -9.41 -15.36 -11.97
CA GLY A 17 -8.60 -15.98 -10.91
C GLY A 17 -8.45 -17.51 -10.96
N ARG A 18 -9.13 -18.23 -11.87
CA ARG A 18 -9.05 -19.71 -11.95
C ARG A 18 -8.02 -20.16 -12.99
N VAL A 19 -7.19 -21.13 -12.62
CA VAL A 19 -6.22 -21.83 -13.48
C VAL A 19 -6.85 -22.30 -14.80
N SER A 20 -8.14 -22.68 -14.78
CA SER A 20 -8.90 -23.07 -15.98
C SER A 20 -8.95 -21.98 -17.06
N THR A 21 -9.01 -20.71 -16.68
CA THR A 21 -9.17 -19.59 -17.62
C THR A 21 -7.84 -19.27 -18.30
N PHE A 22 -6.74 -19.43 -17.55
CA PHE A 22 -5.39 -19.38 -18.12
C PHE A 22 -5.17 -20.50 -19.14
N VAL A 23 -5.57 -21.73 -18.82
CA VAL A 23 -5.48 -22.87 -19.76
C VAL A 23 -6.29 -22.61 -21.04
N VAL A 24 -7.50 -22.06 -20.93
CA VAL A 24 -8.31 -21.69 -22.10
C VAL A 24 -7.64 -20.58 -22.92
N ALA A 25 -7.07 -19.55 -22.29
CA ALA A 25 -6.37 -18.48 -23.01
C ALA A 25 -5.13 -19.02 -23.77
N VAL A 26 -4.36 -19.91 -23.14
CA VAL A 26 -3.21 -20.57 -23.79
C VAL A 26 -3.67 -21.42 -24.97
N LEU A 27 -4.76 -22.19 -24.84
CA LEU A 27 -5.32 -22.96 -25.96
C LEU A 27 -5.75 -22.08 -27.13
N VAL A 28 -6.36 -20.92 -26.86
CA VAL A 28 -6.74 -19.95 -27.90
C VAL A 28 -5.50 -19.44 -28.65
N ILE A 29 -4.42 -19.12 -27.93
CA ILE A 29 -3.15 -18.68 -28.54
C ILE A 29 -2.54 -19.79 -29.39
N VAL A 30 -2.55 -21.04 -28.92
CA VAL A 30 -2.05 -22.20 -29.67
C VAL A 30 -2.85 -22.45 -30.94
N VAL A 31 -4.19 -22.41 -30.87
CA VAL A 31 -5.05 -22.57 -32.05
C VAL A 31 -4.79 -21.45 -33.07
N TRP A 32 -4.66 -20.21 -32.61
CA TRP A 32 -4.30 -19.10 -33.48
C TRP A 32 -2.92 -19.32 -34.14
N ALA A 33 -1.90 -19.72 -33.37
CA ALA A 33 -0.55 -20.00 -33.88
C ALA A 33 -0.55 -21.11 -34.96
N VAL A 34 -1.29 -22.20 -34.73
CA VAL A 34 -1.40 -23.33 -35.67
C VAL A 34 -2.17 -22.97 -36.94
N SER A 35 -3.07 -21.99 -36.88
CA SER A 35 -3.74 -21.46 -38.09
C SER A 35 -2.81 -20.59 -38.96
N GLY A 36 -1.71 -20.05 -38.42
CA GLY A 36 -0.77 -19.17 -39.13
C GLY A 36 -0.21 -19.74 -40.44
N PRO A 37 0.29 -20.98 -40.47
CA PRO A 37 0.76 -21.63 -41.70
C PRO A 37 -0.31 -21.75 -42.80
N MET A 38 -1.59 -21.94 -42.44
CA MET A 38 -2.69 -22.01 -43.43
C MET A 38 -2.95 -20.66 -44.11
N PHE A 39 -2.68 -19.56 -43.40
CA PHE A 39 -2.86 -18.19 -43.90
C PHE A 39 -1.54 -17.53 -44.33
N GLY A 40 -0.45 -18.29 -44.45
CA GLY A 40 0.87 -17.78 -44.84
C GLY A 40 1.40 -16.67 -43.95
N PHE A 41 1.01 -16.64 -42.66
CA PHE A 41 1.34 -15.55 -41.73
C PHE A 41 0.97 -14.14 -42.24
N SER A 42 -0.12 -14.05 -43.00
CA SER A 42 -0.62 -12.80 -43.59
C SER A 42 -0.85 -11.65 -42.58
N ASP A 43 -0.85 -10.42 -43.09
CA ASP A 43 -1.13 -9.21 -42.31
C ASP A 43 -2.49 -9.27 -41.61
N THR A 44 -3.51 -9.87 -42.24
CA THR A 44 -4.84 -10.06 -41.62
C THR A 44 -4.77 -11.01 -40.43
N TRP A 45 -3.99 -12.09 -40.51
CA TRP A 45 -3.82 -13.05 -39.42
C TRP A 45 -3.14 -12.42 -38.19
N GLN A 46 -2.15 -11.55 -38.40
CA GLN A 46 -1.51 -10.78 -37.34
C GLN A 46 -2.44 -9.68 -36.79
N LEU A 47 -3.16 -8.98 -37.66
CA LEU A 47 -4.06 -7.90 -37.29
C LEU A 47 -5.17 -8.38 -36.34
N VAL A 48 -5.72 -9.58 -36.58
CA VAL A 48 -6.78 -10.15 -35.75
C VAL A 48 -6.34 -10.33 -34.30
N ILE A 49 -5.15 -10.91 -34.04
CA ILE A 49 -4.70 -11.09 -32.65
C ILE A 49 -4.31 -9.78 -32.00
N ASN A 50 -3.67 -8.88 -32.75
CA ASN A 50 -3.16 -7.63 -32.22
C ASN A 50 -4.33 -6.71 -31.83
N THR A 51 -5.32 -6.59 -32.73
CA THR A 51 -6.55 -5.83 -32.48
C THR A 51 -7.40 -6.48 -31.38
N GLY A 52 -7.58 -7.80 -31.44
CA GLY A 52 -8.37 -8.53 -30.45
C GLY A 52 -7.79 -8.42 -29.03
N THR A 53 -6.48 -8.64 -28.90
CA THR A 53 -5.79 -8.51 -27.60
C THR A 53 -5.85 -7.08 -27.08
N THR A 54 -5.73 -6.08 -27.96
CA THR A 54 -5.85 -4.67 -27.56
C THR A 54 -7.23 -4.36 -26.99
N ILE A 55 -8.31 -4.81 -27.65
CA ILE A 55 -9.69 -4.64 -27.14
C ILE A 55 -9.87 -5.35 -25.80
N VAL A 56 -9.41 -6.60 -25.70
CA VAL A 56 -9.52 -7.38 -24.46
C VAL A 56 -8.74 -6.71 -23.33
N THR A 57 -7.53 -6.22 -23.60
CA THR A 57 -6.69 -5.52 -22.62
C THR A 57 -7.37 -4.22 -22.17
N PHE A 58 -7.93 -3.45 -23.10
CA PHE A 58 -8.65 -2.23 -22.77
C PHE A 58 -9.85 -2.53 -21.85
N LEU A 59 -10.66 -3.53 -22.18
CA LEU A 59 -11.76 -3.99 -21.33
C LEU A 59 -11.27 -4.51 -19.97
N MET A 60 -10.14 -5.23 -19.94
CA MET A 60 -9.55 -5.77 -18.73
C MET A 60 -9.09 -4.67 -17.78
N VAL A 61 -8.54 -3.56 -18.28
CA VAL A 61 -8.20 -2.38 -17.44
C VAL A 61 -9.44 -1.87 -16.72
N PHE A 62 -10.57 -1.67 -17.41
CA PHE A 62 -11.82 -1.24 -16.76
C PHE A 62 -12.36 -2.26 -15.76
N LEU A 63 -12.29 -3.55 -16.08
CA LEU A 63 -12.73 -4.61 -15.17
C LEU A 63 -11.86 -4.70 -13.91
N ILE A 64 -10.54 -4.58 -14.08
CA ILE A 64 -9.58 -4.53 -12.97
C ILE A 64 -9.87 -3.30 -12.12
N GLN A 65 -9.99 -2.11 -12.73
CA GLN A 65 -10.29 -0.87 -12.01
C GLN A 65 -11.62 -0.97 -11.24
N ASN A 66 -12.67 -1.53 -11.83
CA ASN A 66 -13.96 -1.72 -11.16
C ASN A 66 -13.86 -2.71 -9.98
N THR A 67 -13.11 -3.80 -10.16
CA THR A 67 -12.92 -4.80 -9.09
C THR A 67 -12.06 -4.23 -7.97
N GLN A 68 -10.95 -3.57 -8.31
CA GLN A 68 -10.05 -2.91 -7.37
C GLN A 68 -10.75 -1.79 -6.60
N ASN A 69 -11.54 -0.94 -7.25
CA ASN A 69 -12.28 0.12 -6.57
C ASN A 69 -13.22 -0.46 -5.49
N ARG A 70 -13.91 -1.55 -5.80
CA ARG A 70 -14.81 -2.21 -4.84
C ARG A 70 -14.04 -2.89 -3.71
N ASP A 71 -12.91 -3.52 -4.00
CA ASP A 71 -12.08 -4.18 -3.01
C ASP A 71 -11.41 -3.17 -2.06
N THR A 72 -10.98 -2.01 -2.57
CA THR A 72 -10.46 -0.89 -1.77
C THR A 72 -11.51 -0.37 -0.79
N GLN A 73 -12.74 -0.11 -1.25
CA GLN A 73 -13.84 0.32 -0.37
C GLN A 73 -14.15 -0.71 0.73
N ALA A 74 -14.10 -2.00 0.39
CA ALA A 74 -14.32 -3.06 1.39
C ALA A 74 -13.20 -3.13 2.44
N ILE A 75 -11.96 -2.79 2.08
CA ILE A 75 -10.84 -2.68 3.02
C ILE A 75 -11.05 -1.49 3.95
N GLN A 76 -11.42 -0.32 3.41
CA GLN A 76 -11.70 0.89 4.18
C GLN A 76 -12.76 0.66 5.26
N ILE A 77 -13.93 0.10 4.89
CA ILE A 77 -15.01 -0.20 5.85
C ILE A 77 -14.54 -1.13 6.98
N LYS A 78 -13.67 -2.11 6.67
CA LYS A 78 -13.11 -3.02 7.69
C LYS A 78 -12.13 -2.31 8.61
N LEU A 79 -11.32 -1.40 8.08
CA LEU A 79 -10.42 -0.57 8.87
C LEU A 79 -11.19 0.38 9.78
N ASP A 80 -12.26 0.99 9.27
CA ASP A 80 -13.13 1.87 10.06
C ASP A 80 -13.77 1.12 11.24
N GLU A 81 -14.26 -0.10 11.02
CA GLU A 81 -14.81 -0.91 12.11
C GLU A 81 -13.72 -1.29 13.14
N LEU A 82 -12.49 -1.59 12.69
CA LEU A 82 -11.35 -1.83 13.60
C LEU A 82 -10.97 -0.58 14.40
N ILE A 83 -10.93 0.60 13.79
CA ILE A 83 -10.66 1.87 14.47
C ILE A 83 -11.74 2.15 15.52
N ARG A 84 -13.01 1.96 15.14
CA ARG A 84 -14.17 2.17 16.00
C ARG A 84 -14.16 1.30 17.26
N VAL A 85 -13.73 0.04 17.17
CA VAL A 85 -13.68 -0.87 18.33
C VAL A 85 -12.41 -0.73 19.17
N THR A 86 -11.33 -0.16 18.62
CA THR A 86 -10.05 -0.01 19.33
C THR A 86 -9.86 1.36 19.99
N ASN A 87 -10.53 2.40 19.50
CA ASN A 87 -10.37 3.76 20.04
C ASN A 87 -11.73 4.46 20.19
N GLU A 88 -12.31 4.46 21.39
CA GLU A 88 -13.43 5.37 21.72
C GLU A 88 -13.05 6.87 21.52
N ALA A 89 -11.76 7.21 21.45
CA ALA A 89 -11.26 8.59 21.51
C ALA A 89 -11.00 9.28 20.14
N ARG A 90 -10.94 8.58 19.00
CA ARG A 90 -10.61 9.21 17.68
C ARG A 90 -11.51 8.73 16.53
N ASN A 91 -12.82 8.75 16.74
CA ASN A 91 -13.80 8.56 15.67
C ASN A 91 -13.66 9.55 14.49
N GLY A 92 -12.91 10.65 14.64
CA GLY A 92 -12.62 11.60 13.56
C GLY A 92 -11.72 11.06 12.44
N LEU A 93 -11.16 9.86 12.59
CA LEU A 93 -10.38 9.17 11.54
C LEU A 93 -11.23 8.30 10.61
N ILE A 94 -12.50 8.08 10.95
CA ILE A 94 -13.43 7.25 10.17
C ILE A 94 -13.87 8.01 8.91
N ASN A 95 -13.88 7.34 7.76
CA ASN A 95 -14.14 7.93 6.43
C ASN A 95 -13.19 9.09 6.05
N LEU A 96 -11.96 9.09 6.55
CA LEU A 96 -11.00 10.15 6.26
C LEU A 96 -10.63 10.22 4.75
N GLU A 97 -10.75 9.12 4.01
CA GLU A 97 -10.54 9.05 2.56
C GLU A 97 -11.48 9.92 1.73
N ASP A 98 -12.67 10.19 2.25
CA ASP A 98 -13.73 10.97 1.59
C ASP A 98 -13.75 12.41 2.14
N ALA A 99 -12.88 12.73 3.10
CA ALA A 99 -12.82 14.04 3.70
C ALA A 99 -12.24 15.08 2.72
N PRO A 100 -12.65 16.36 2.84
CA PRO A 100 -12.05 17.45 2.08
C PRO A 100 -10.53 17.54 2.30
N GLU A 101 -9.78 17.99 1.28
CA GLU A 101 -8.32 18.12 1.37
C GLU A 101 -7.87 18.98 2.55
N ASP A 102 -8.59 20.05 2.86
CA ASP A 102 -8.30 20.94 4.00
C ASP A 102 -8.38 20.18 5.34
N THR A 103 -9.39 19.32 5.49
CA THR A 103 -9.57 18.48 6.68
C THR A 103 -8.50 17.39 6.77
N LEU A 104 -8.12 16.79 5.64
CA LEU A 104 -7.00 15.85 5.56
C LEU A 104 -5.68 16.49 5.99
N GLN A 105 -5.45 17.74 5.59
CA GLN A 105 -4.27 18.50 5.93
C GLN A 105 -4.25 18.86 7.43
N GLU A 106 -5.37 19.29 7.98
CA GLU A 106 -5.52 19.57 9.42
C GLU A 106 -5.19 18.35 10.28
N VAL A 107 -5.74 17.18 9.93
CA VAL A 107 -5.45 15.92 10.63
C VAL A 107 -3.97 15.55 10.51
N LYS A 108 -3.36 15.70 9.34
CA LYS A 108 -1.91 15.46 9.15
C LYS A 108 -1.04 16.38 10.01
N GLU A 109 -1.40 17.65 10.12
CA GLU A 109 -0.70 18.63 10.95
C GLU A 109 -0.82 18.32 12.45
N GLU A 110 -1.98 17.84 12.90
CA GLU A 110 -2.16 17.36 14.26
C GLU A 110 -1.21 16.19 14.57
N PHE A 111 -1.12 15.20 13.68
CA PHE A 111 -0.18 14.09 13.84
C PHE A 111 1.28 14.52 13.79
N ALA A 112 1.62 15.49 12.92
CA ALA A 112 2.97 16.04 12.84
C ALA A 112 3.38 16.69 14.17
N LYS A 113 2.49 17.47 14.79
CA LYS A 113 2.72 18.12 16.09
C LYS A 113 2.91 17.09 17.21
N VAL A 114 2.07 16.05 17.27
CA VAL A 114 2.20 14.98 18.28
C VAL A 114 3.52 14.22 18.12
N LYS A 115 3.96 13.98 16.88
CA LYS A 115 5.24 13.35 16.60
C LYS A 115 6.41 14.24 16.99
N GLU A 116 6.33 15.54 16.70
CA GLU A 116 7.37 16.52 17.04
C GLU A 116 7.51 16.67 18.55
N SER A 117 6.41 16.76 19.30
CA SER A 117 6.45 16.82 20.75
C SER A 117 7.04 15.55 21.37
N ALA A 118 6.65 14.36 20.88
CA ALA A 118 7.19 13.08 21.38
C ALA A 118 8.69 12.89 21.05
N ILE A 119 9.17 13.48 19.95
CA ILE A 119 10.60 13.48 19.62
C ILE A 119 11.34 14.50 20.49
N GLY A 120 10.77 15.69 20.71
CA GLY A 120 11.33 16.73 21.58
C GLY A 120 11.53 16.24 23.00
N GLU A 121 10.49 15.66 23.60
CA GLU A 121 10.54 15.08 24.96
C GLU A 121 11.63 14.01 25.07
N ARG A 122 11.73 13.11 24.07
CA ARG A 122 12.77 12.07 24.07
C ARG A 122 14.18 12.61 23.81
N LEU A 123 14.32 13.75 23.14
CA LEU A 123 15.62 14.40 22.96
C LEU A 123 16.05 15.09 24.25
N GLU A 124 15.13 15.71 24.97
CA GLU A 124 15.36 16.32 26.28
C GLU A 124 15.79 15.26 27.31
N ASP A 125 15.10 14.11 27.37
CA ASP A 125 15.49 12.97 28.22
C ASP A 125 16.92 12.48 27.90
N VAL A 126 17.27 12.38 26.62
CA VAL A 126 18.61 11.93 26.19
C VAL A 126 19.68 12.98 26.50
N GLU A 127 19.36 14.27 26.40
CA GLU A 127 20.27 15.36 26.75
C GLU A 127 20.56 15.37 28.26
N GLU A 128 19.54 15.15 29.11
CA GLU A 128 19.71 14.99 30.55
C GLU A 128 20.58 13.76 30.90
N GLU A 129 20.36 12.61 30.26
CA GLU A 129 21.17 11.40 30.47
C GLU A 129 22.65 11.59 30.05
N LEU A 130 22.88 12.34 28.97
CA LEU A 130 24.23 12.65 28.49
C LEU A 130 24.97 13.57 29.46
N ASP A 131 24.30 14.60 30.00
CA ASP A 131 24.88 15.50 30.98
C ASP A 131 25.25 14.77 32.28
N GLN A 132 24.35 13.91 32.79
CA GLN A 132 24.66 13.06 33.95
C GLN A 132 25.86 12.15 33.71
N SER A 133 25.90 11.51 32.53
CA SER A 133 27.03 10.64 32.16
C SER A 133 28.34 11.41 32.04
N GLN A 134 28.32 12.64 31.53
CA GLN A 134 29.51 13.49 31.46
C GLN A 134 29.98 13.92 32.86
N GLU A 135 29.07 14.24 33.78
CA GLU A 135 29.42 14.54 35.17
C GLU A 135 30.05 13.34 35.87
N GLU A 136 29.50 12.14 35.69
CA GLU A 136 30.06 10.91 36.22
C GLU A 136 31.48 10.64 35.68
N ILE A 137 31.67 10.77 34.36
CA ILE A 137 32.99 10.61 33.73
C ILE A 137 33.97 11.65 34.27
N ALA A 138 33.55 12.91 34.42
CA ALA A 138 34.39 13.97 34.96
C ALA A 138 34.76 13.72 36.44
N HIS A 139 33.86 13.13 37.22
CA HIS A 139 34.12 12.73 38.59
C HIS A 139 35.12 11.57 38.66
N VAL A 140 34.92 10.51 37.86
CA VAL A 140 35.82 9.36 37.78
C VAL A 140 37.22 9.77 37.33
N LYS A 141 37.31 10.65 36.33
CA LYS A 141 38.59 11.16 35.82
C LYS A 141 39.37 11.93 36.89
N ARG A 142 38.70 12.80 37.67
CA ARG A 142 39.30 13.49 38.81
C ARG A 142 39.82 12.50 39.86
N HIS A 143 39.02 11.49 40.19
CA HIS A 143 39.42 10.46 41.15
C HIS A 143 40.65 9.65 40.69
N LEU A 144 40.71 9.30 39.40
CA LEU A 144 41.87 8.61 38.81
C LEU A 144 43.14 9.50 38.81
N GLU A 145 43.01 10.79 38.52
CA GLU A 145 44.13 11.73 38.60
C GLU A 145 44.67 11.87 40.02
N GLU A 146 43.79 11.91 41.02
CA GLU A 146 44.18 11.91 42.44
C GLU A 146 44.89 10.62 42.85
N MET A 147 44.37 9.45 42.45
CA MET A 147 45.02 8.17 42.71
C MET A 147 46.39 8.06 42.03
N ARG A 148 46.50 8.55 40.78
CA ARG A 148 47.77 8.61 40.05
C ARG A 148 48.79 9.50 40.76
N ARG A 149 48.37 10.65 41.31
CA ARG A 149 49.24 11.55 42.09
C ARG A 149 49.68 10.96 43.44
N ARG A 150 48.93 10.01 44.01
CA ARG A 150 49.29 9.33 45.26
C ARG A 150 50.21 8.11 45.07
N THR A 151 50.27 7.56 43.87
CA THR A 151 50.99 6.31 43.57
C THR A 151 52.29 6.52 42.79
N GLY A 152 52.55 7.74 42.29
CA GLY A 152 53.81 8.16 41.66
C GLY A 152 54.58 9.11 42.56
#